data_AF-A0A341EH96-F1
#
_entry.id   AF-A0A341EH96-F1
#
_cell.length_a   1.000
_cell.length_b   1.000
_cell.length_c   1.000
_cell.angle_alpha   90.00
_cell.angle_beta   90.00
_cell.angle_gamma   90.00
#
_symmetry.space_group_name_H-M   'P 1'
#
loop_
_entity.id
_entity.type
_entity.pdbx_description
1 polymer ?
#
loop_
_entity_poly.entity_id
_entity_poly.type
_entity_poly.pdbx_seq_one_letter_code
_entity_poly.pdbx_strand_id
1 'polypeptide(L)'
;MIRSFVTLAQTLNLSHAVAQLASTRQTVRRHIQQLEKAMGAPLFTIENRRYSLTKAGVEALPEARDIIDRGKLWLDGKTRHADGMLRLSHEEPNGWSFHQQQQPLSLIWDGGSAMMQAALQAWCMSRGELESEAFRAMRPYVLVYRDSPNGWICTEVGEKSFYTQWWGWTNARSSIGRPLKLFPGGPEFENMLNFPFREVEATCGVRLDEVVTQIPREEGGEPVPLAYKRLLMAGRYPDKSFALIAAVDRSTSVNIAGVDDSFLREMPLDAKVTFAG
;
A
#
# COMPACT_ATOMS: atom_id res chain seq x y z
N MET A 1 23.09 -5.80 9.63
CA MET A 1 23.09 -7.03 8.79
C MET A 1 22.12 -6.92 7.62
N ILE A 2 20.81 -6.77 7.86
CA ILE A 2 19.76 -6.74 6.82
C ILE A 2 20.02 -5.65 5.75
N ARG A 3 20.37 -4.42 6.14
CA ARG A 3 20.78 -3.35 5.20
C ARG A 3 21.93 -3.78 4.27
N SER A 4 22.93 -4.49 4.79
CA SER A 4 24.05 -4.97 3.98
C SER A 4 23.64 -6.02 2.97
N PHE A 5 22.73 -6.92 3.35
CA PHE A 5 22.13 -7.90 2.44
C PHE A 5 21.35 -7.24 1.32
N VAL A 6 20.38 -6.36 1.66
CA VAL A 6 19.53 -5.69 0.67
C VAL A 6 20.36 -4.86 -0.32
N THR A 7 21.34 -4.10 0.16
CA THR A 7 22.20 -3.28 -0.73
C THR A 7 23.12 -4.14 -1.61
N LEU A 8 23.67 -5.24 -1.09
CA LEU A 8 24.48 -6.15 -1.91
C LEU A 8 23.62 -6.90 -2.95
N ALA A 9 22.38 -7.27 -2.59
CA ALA A 9 21.43 -7.89 -3.49
C ALA A 9 21.01 -6.95 -4.64
N GLN A 10 20.92 -5.65 -4.37
CA GLN A 10 20.62 -4.63 -5.38
C GLN A 10 21.78 -4.37 -6.34
N THR A 11 23.01 -4.33 -5.82
CA THR A 11 24.19 -3.95 -6.62
C THR A 11 24.90 -5.14 -7.27
N LEU A 12 24.75 -6.35 -6.70
CA LEU A 12 25.50 -7.56 -7.03
C LEU A 12 27.03 -7.34 -7.12
N ASN A 13 27.51 -6.28 -6.47
CA ASN A 13 28.89 -5.84 -6.51
C ASN A 13 29.29 -5.26 -5.16
N LEU A 14 30.19 -5.96 -4.47
CA LEU A 14 30.63 -5.58 -3.13
C LEU A 14 31.23 -4.17 -3.05
N SER A 15 31.94 -3.72 -4.10
CA SER A 15 32.54 -2.38 -4.10
C SER A 15 31.46 -1.30 -4.12
N HIS A 16 30.43 -1.47 -4.94
CA HIS A 16 29.30 -0.55 -5.02
C HIS A 16 28.47 -0.58 -3.74
N ALA A 17 28.21 -1.77 -3.18
CA ALA A 17 27.48 -1.89 -1.92
C ALA A 17 28.19 -1.18 -0.75
N VAL A 18 29.52 -1.32 -0.68
CA VAL A 18 30.36 -0.66 0.34
C VAL A 18 30.29 0.85 0.21
N ALA A 19 30.34 1.38 -1.01
CA ALA A 19 30.20 2.81 -1.28
C ALA A 19 28.81 3.32 -0.86
N GLN A 20 27.73 2.64 -1.25
CA GLN A 20 26.36 3.04 -0.89
C GLN A 20 26.08 2.98 0.62
N LEU A 21 26.70 2.05 1.34
CA LEU A 21 26.53 1.90 2.79
C LEU A 21 27.48 2.78 3.62
N ALA A 22 28.39 3.52 2.98
CA ALA A 22 29.50 4.21 3.65
C ALA A 22 30.21 3.28 4.66
N SER A 23 30.56 2.06 4.21
CA SER A 23 31.11 0.99 5.07
C SER A 23 32.46 0.46 4.56
N THR A 24 32.90 -0.72 5.03
CA THR A 24 34.10 -1.41 4.52
C THR A 24 33.74 -2.78 3.94
N ARG A 25 34.58 -3.31 3.04
CA ARG A 25 34.39 -4.66 2.47
C ARG A 25 34.33 -5.74 3.55
N GLN A 26 35.17 -5.63 4.59
CA GLN A 26 35.20 -6.58 5.70
C GLN A 26 33.91 -6.53 6.51
N THR A 27 33.39 -5.33 6.81
CA THR A 27 32.12 -5.16 7.54
C THR A 27 30.94 -5.73 6.76
N VAL A 28 30.81 -5.42 5.46
CA VAL A 28 29.72 -5.93 4.63
C VAL A 28 29.78 -7.46 4.54
N ARG A 29 30.96 -8.05 4.26
CA ARG A 29 31.13 -9.51 4.24
C ARG A 29 30.77 -10.17 5.57
N ARG A 30 31.23 -9.60 6.69
CA ARG A 30 30.91 -10.09 8.03
C ARG A 30 29.40 -10.05 8.29
N HIS A 31 28.72 -8.97 7.91
CA HIS A 31 27.26 -8.86 8.04
C HIS A 31 26.52 -9.92 7.23
N ILE A 32 26.96 -10.21 6.00
CA ILE A 32 26.36 -11.26 5.18
C ILE A 32 26.57 -12.64 5.82
N GLN A 33 27.81 -12.98 6.20
CA GLN A 33 28.12 -14.25 6.83
C GLN A 33 27.34 -14.47 8.14
N GLN A 34 27.21 -13.43 8.96
CA GLN A 34 26.42 -13.51 10.20
C GLN A 34 24.93 -13.72 9.91
N LEU A 35 24.38 -13.04 8.90
CA LEU A 35 22.99 -13.22 8.50
C LEU A 35 22.74 -14.62 7.93
N GLU A 36 23.59 -15.09 7.02
CA GLU A 36 23.52 -16.44 6.44
C GLU A 36 23.60 -17.52 7.53
N LYS A 37 24.50 -17.34 8.50
CA LYS A 37 24.61 -18.24 9.65
C LYS A 37 23.35 -18.23 10.50
N ALA A 38 22.76 -17.06 10.78
CA ALA A 38 21.54 -16.95 11.56
C ALA A 38 20.32 -17.57 10.84
N MET A 39 20.27 -17.46 9.51
CA MET A 39 19.21 -18.03 8.67
C MET A 39 19.44 -19.51 8.33
N GLY A 40 20.62 -20.06 8.61
CA GLY A 40 20.98 -21.44 8.29
C GLY A 40 21.12 -21.73 6.79
N ALA A 41 21.21 -20.69 5.95
CA ALA A 41 21.27 -20.83 4.49
C ALA A 41 22.14 -19.73 3.85
N PRO A 42 22.93 -20.05 2.80
CA PRO A 42 23.64 -19.03 2.03
C PRO A 42 22.63 -18.20 1.24
N LEU A 43 22.80 -16.87 1.25
CA LEU A 43 22.00 -15.91 0.51
C LEU A 43 22.68 -15.49 -0.80
N PHE A 44 24.02 -15.63 -0.87
CA PHE A 44 24.78 -15.36 -2.09
C PHE A 44 25.67 -16.52 -2.52
N THR A 45 25.88 -16.63 -3.83
CA THR A 45 27.04 -17.32 -4.41
C THR A 45 28.01 -16.30 -4.98
N ILE A 46 29.29 -16.68 -5.06
CA ILE A 46 30.33 -15.87 -5.68
C ILE A 46 30.95 -16.66 -6.81
N GLU A 47 30.78 -16.18 -8.03
CA GLU A 47 31.37 -16.76 -9.25
C GLU A 47 32.18 -15.69 -9.96
N ASN A 48 33.45 -15.96 -10.26
CA ASN A 48 34.34 -15.01 -10.95
C ASN A 48 34.34 -13.59 -10.34
N ARG A 49 34.32 -13.52 -9.00
CA ARG A 49 34.23 -12.26 -8.20
C ARG A 49 32.93 -11.47 -8.34
N ARG A 50 31.89 -12.02 -8.97
CA ARG A 50 30.55 -11.46 -9.06
C ARG A 50 29.62 -12.15 -8.06
N TYR A 51 28.77 -11.37 -7.40
CA TYR A 51 27.76 -11.91 -6.50
C TYR A 51 26.50 -12.25 -7.30
N SER A 52 25.87 -13.36 -6.95
CA SER A 52 24.54 -13.75 -7.41
C SER A 52 23.72 -14.19 -6.20
N LEU A 53 22.41 -13.96 -6.23
CA LEU A 53 21.53 -14.46 -5.17
C LEU A 53 21.33 -15.97 -5.32
N THR A 54 21.36 -16.70 -4.21
CA THR A 54 20.85 -18.08 -4.17
C THR A 54 19.32 -18.05 -4.22
N LYS A 55 18.68 -19.23 -4.34
CA LYS A 55 17.23 -19.35 -4.17
C LYS A 55 16.76 -18.75 -2.83
N ALA A 56 17.44 -19.11 -1.72
CA ALA A 56 17.16 -18.55 -0.40
C ALA A 56 17.37 -17.02 -0.35
N GLY A 57 18.39 -16.50 -1.04
CA GLY A 57 18.61 -15.06 -1.19
C GLY A 57 17.48 -14.36 -1.94
N VAL A 58 16.97 -14.94 -3.02
CA VAL A 58 15.82 -14.41 -3.76
C VAL A 58 14.56 -14.42 -2.89
N GLU A 59 14.32 -15.52 -2.17
CA GLU A 59 13.15 -15.69 -1.29
C GLU A 59 13.19 -14.76 -0.07
N ALA A 60 14.36 -14.52 0.52
CA ALA A 60 14.52 -13.66 1.70
C ALA A 60 14.51 -12.15 1.38
N LEU A 61 14.81 -11.77 0.14
CA LEU A 61 15.00 -10.36 -0.23
C LEU A 61 13.73 -9.49 -0.06
N PRO A 62 12.52 -9.93 -0.45
CA PRO A 62 11.30 -9.17 -0.22
C PRO A 62 11.05 -8.87 1.26
N GLU A 63 11.15 -9.87 2.13
CA GLU A 63 10.95 -9.71 3.57
C GLU A 63 12.02 -8.81 4.20
N ALA A 64 13.28 -8.97 3.80
CA ALA A 64 14.37 -8.11 4.27
C ALA A 64 14.16 -6.63 3.91
N ARG A 65 13.58 -6.34 2.73
CA ARG A 65 13.21 -4.98 2.33
C ARG A 65 12.06 -4.45 3.18
N ASP A 66 11.01 -5.24 3.34
CA ASP A 66 9.86 -4.90 4.18
C ASP A 66 10.31 -4.56 5.61
N ILE A 67 11.14 -5.39 6.25
CA ILE A 67 11.68 -5.13 7.59
C ILE A 67 12.42 -3.78 7.68
N ILE A 68 13.23 -3.44 6.67
CA ILE A 68 13.95 -2.16 6.66
C ILE A 68 12.98 -0.99 6.56
N ASP A 69 11.98 -1.08 5.67
CA ASP A 69 11.05 0.02 5.43
C ASP A 69 10.09 0.18 6.62
N ARG A 70 9.65 -0.91 7.24
CA ARG A 70 8.95 -0.92 8.54
C ARG A 70 9.78 -0.28 9.65
N GLY A 71 11.05 -0.65 9.75
CA GLY A 71 11.97 -0.10 10.74
C GLY A 71 12.17 1.40 10.60
N LYS A 72 12.29 1.93 9.37
CA LYS A 72 12.40 3.38 9.13
C LYS A 72 11.16 4.13 9.61
N LEU A 73 9.98 3.68 9.21
CA LEU A 73 8.73 4.35 9.59
C LEU A 73 8.45 4.26 11.09
N TRP A 74 8.87 3.18 11.75
CA TRP A 74 8.83 3.07 13.20
C TRP A 74 9.80 4.03 13.89
N LEU A 75 11.06 4.10 13.44
CA LEU A 75 12.06 5.03 13.98
C LEU A 75 11.61 6.50 13.84
N ASP A 76 10.97 6.82 12.73
CA ASP A 76 10.41 8.14 12.48
C ASP A 76 9.13 8.42 13.29
N GLY A 77 8.63 7.46 14.07
CA GLY A 77 7.41 7.60 14.87
C GLY A 77 6.11 7.60 14.05
N LYS A 78 6.20 7.28 12.75
CA LYS A 78 5.10 7.31 11.78
C LYS A 78 4.17 6.11 11.91
N THR A 79 4.63 5.02 12.50
CA THR A 79 3.80 3.83 12.78
C THR A 79 3.53 3.70 14.28
N ARG A 80 2.26 3.54 14.65
CA ARG A 80 1.80 3.29 16.03
C ARG A 80 0.62 2.33 16.01
N HIS A 81 0.18 1.89 17.18
CA HIS A 81 -1.14 1.27 17.33
C HIS A 81 -2.00 2.19 18.19
N ALA A 82 -3.27 2.33 17.80
CA ALA A 82 -4.32 2.99 18.58
C ALA A 82 -5.45 1.98 18.74
N ASP A 83 -5.85 1.70 19.99
CA ASP A 83 -6.87 0.70 20.32
C ASP A 83 -6.62 -0.69 19.70
N GLY A 84 -5.34 -1.07 19.61
CA GLY A 84 -4.91 -2.34 19.01
C GLY A 84 -4.90 -2.37 17.48
N MET A 85 -5.27 -1.27 16.83
CA MET A 85 -5.31 -1.14 15.36
C MET A 85 -4.12 -0.35 14.82
N LEU A 86 -3.59 -0.75 13.66
CA LEU A 86 -2.45 -0.06 13.04
C LEU A 86 -2.81 1.38 12.68
N ARG A 87 -1.98 2.33 13.12
CA ARG A 87 -2.05 3.75 12.78
C ARG A 87 -0.77 4.18 12.08
N LEU A 88 -0.93 4.85 10.94
CA LEU A 88 0.13 5.49 10.18
C LEU A 88 -0.10 7.00 10.16
N SER A 89 0.94 7.78 10.36
CA SER A 89 0.84 9.24 10.41
C SER A 89 2.13 9.86 9.90
N HIS A 90 1.99 10.85 9.02
CA HIS A 90 3.10 11.58 8.44
C HIS A 90 2.67 13.02 8.19
N GLU A 91 3.56 13.96 8.50
CA GLU A 91 3.38 15.38 8.26
C GLU A 91 4.68 15.90 7.65
N GLU A 92 4.58 16.54 6.49
CA GLU A 92 5.70 17.21 5.84
C GLU A 92 5.77 18.69 6.27
N PRO A 93 6.96 19.30 6.28
CA PRO A 93 7.12 20.73 6.58
C PRO A 93 6.34 21.67 5.66
N ASN A 94 5.96 21.20 4.46
CA ASN A 94 5.16 21.95 3.49
C ASN A 94 3.65 21.94 3.80
N GLY A 95 3.24 21.31 4.92
CA GLY A 95 1.84 21.23 5.35
C GLY A 95 1.07 20.05 4.77
N TRP A 96 1.66 19.22 3.89
CA TRP A 96 1.04 17.97 3.48
C TRP A 96 1.03 16.97 4.64
N SER A 97 -0.10 16.32 4.87
CA SER A 97 -0.22 15.29 5.88
C SER A 97 -0.95 14.06 5.37
N PHE A 98 -0.63 12.93 5.99
CA PHE A 98 -1.32 11.67 5.77
C PHE A 98 -1.50 10.99 7.10
N HIS A 99 -2.76 10.71 7.44
CA HIS A 99 -3.14 9.95 8.60
C HIS A 99 -4.02 8.80 8.16
N GLN A 100 -3.69 7.60 8.61
CA GLN A 100 -4.48 6.40 8.38
C GLN A 100 -4.61 5.64 9.70
N GLN A 101 -5.78 5.10 9.97
CA GLN A 101 -5.96 4.13 11.04
C GLN A 101 -6.83 2.97 10.55
N GLN A 102 -6.39 1.75 10.84
CA GLN A 102 -7.19 0.54 10.65
C GLN A 102 -8.42 0.60 11.54
N GLN A 103 -9.55 0.17 11.00
CA GLN A 103 -10.84 0.23 11.65
C GLN A 103 -11.43 -1.17 11.86
N PRO A 104 -12.25 -1.38 12.90
CA PRO A 104 -13.04 -2.59 13.04
C PRO A 104 -13.98 -2.78 11.84
N LEU A 105 -14.05 -4.01 11.30
CA LEU A 105 -14.92 -4.31 10.16
C LEU A 105 -16.42 -4.11 10.46
N SER A 106 -16.82 -4.15 11.73
CA SER A 106 -18.21 -3.87 12.14
C SER A 106 -18.66 -2.47 11.72
N LEU A 107 -17.74 -1.51 11.61
CA LEU A 107 -18.05 -0.15 11.15
C LEU A 107 -18.50 -0.07 9.69
N ILE A 108 -18.43 -1.16 8.91
CA ILE A 108 -19.04 -1.21 7.57
C ILE A 108 -20.57 -1.15 7.67
N TRP A 109 -21.14 -1.78 8.70
CA TRP A 109 -22.58 -1.85 8.91
C TRP A 109 -23.11 -0.57 9.56
N ASP A 110 -22.39 -0.04 10.53
CA ASP A 110 -22.77 1.17 11.27
C ASP A 110 -22.37 2.47 10.55
N GLY A 111 -21.37 2.41 9.67
CA GLY A 111 -20.68 3.57 9.11
C GLY A 111 -21.32 4.24 7.89
N GLY A 112 -22.50 3.82 7.48
CA GLY A 112 -23.37 4.55 6.54
C GLY A 112 -23.05 4.46 5.04
N SER A 113 -22.04 3.71 4.59
CA SER A 113 -21.78 3.52 3.15
C SER A 113 -22.41 2.23 2.63
N ALA A 114 -23.55 2.36 1.94
CA ALA A 114 -24.20 1.24 1.25
C ALA A 114 -23.28 0.57 0.21
N MET A 115 -22.39 1.35 -0.41
CA MET A 115 -21.39 0.84 -1.35
C MET A 115 -20.40 -0.11 -0.68
N MET A 116 -19.91 0.22 0.53
CA MET A 116 -18.98 -0.65 1.26
C MET A 116 -19.65 -1.94 1.74
N GLN A 117 -20.91 -1.86 2.14
CA GLN A 117 -21.72 -3.02 2.50
C GLN A 117 -21.88 -3.97 1.32
N ALA A 118 -22.25 -3.43 0.16
CA ALA A 118 -22.36 -4.18 -1.08
C ALA A 118 -21.00 -4.74 -1.55
N ALA A 119 -19.91 -3.98 -1.39
CA ALA A 119 -18.56 -4.43 -1.74
C ALA A 119 -18.15 -5.68 -0.95
N LEU A 120 -18.35 -5.66 0.38
CA LEU A 120 -18.03 -6.80 1.24
C LEU A 120 -18.93 -8.01 0.92
N GLN A 121 -20.23 -7.78 0.70
CA GLN A 121 -21.15 -8.85 0.32
C GLN A 121 -20.76 -9.49 -1.01
N ALA A 122 -20.47 -8.67 -2.04
CA ALA A 122 -20.04 -9.14 -3.35
C ALA A 122 -18.73 -9.93 -3.27
N TRP A 123 -17.78 -9.48 -2.43
CA TRP A 123 -16.52 -10.18 -2.19
C TRP A 123 -16.73 -11.56 -1.55
N CYS A 124 -17.60 -11.65 -0.53
CA CYS A 124 -17.97 -12.92 0.09
C CYS A 124 -18.62 -13.87 -0.93
N MET A 125 -19.57 -13.37 -1.71
CA MET A 125 -20.30 -14.17 -2.70
C MET A 125 -19.43 -14.60 -3.88
N SER A 126 -18.47 -13.77 -4.27
CA SER A 126 -17.49 -14.11 -5.30
C SER A 126 -16.37 -15.03 -4.80
N ARG A 127 -16.29 -15.25 -3.48
CA ARG A 127 -15.19 -15.97 -2.83
C ARG A 127 -13.83 -15.33 -3.13
N GLY A 128 -13.80 -14.02 -3.37
CA GLY A 128 -12.63 -13.27 -3.79
C GLY A 128 -12.21 -13.49 -5.26
N GLU A 129 -13.02 -14.11 -6.11
CA GLU A 129 -12.72 -14.23 -7.54
C GLU A 129 -13.17 -12.98 -8.30
N LEU A 130 -12.21 -12.28 -8.94
CA LEU A 130 -12.47 -10.98 -9.58
C LEU A 130 -13.44 -11.07 -10.76
N GLU A 131 -13.39 -12.18 -11.51
CA GLU A 131 -14.24 -12.45 -12.68
C GLU A 131 -15.54 -13.20 -12.33
N SER A 132 -15.86 -13.34 -11.04
CA SER A 132 -17.13 -13.93 -10.62
C SER A 132 -18.31 -13.04 -11.04
N GLU A 133 -19.41 -13.67 -11.45
CA GLU A 133 -20.68 -12.97 -11.70
C GLU A 133 -21.11 -12.14 -10.47
N ALA A 134 -20.89 -12.68 -9.26
CA ALA A 134 -21.25 -12.02 -8.02
C ALA A 134 -20.47 -10.72 -7.76
N PHE A 135 -19.28 -10.54 -8.36
CA PHE A 135 -18.47 -9.33 -8.20
C PHE A 135 -18.67 -8.31 -9.32
N ARG A 136 -19.30 -8.71 -10.44
CA ARG A 136 -19.40 -7.89 -11.65
C ARG A 136 -19.99 -6.51 -11.39
N ALA A 137 -21.04 -6.43 -10.57
CA ALA A 137 -21.71 -5.17 -10.22
C ALA A 137 -20.81 -4.20 -9.44
N MET A 138 -19.79 -4.70 -8.74
CA MET A 138 -18.86 -3.87 -7.97
C MET A 138 -17.68 -3.33 -8.76
N ARG A 139 -17.31 -3.96 -9.89
CA ARG A 139 -16.17 -3.54 -10.73
C ARG A 139 -16.17 -2.05 -11.09
N PRO A 140 -17.32 -1.43 -11.48
CA PRO A 140 -17.36 0.00 -11.77
C PRO A 140 -17.00 0.90 -10.59
N TYR A 141 -17.01 0.40 -9.35
CA TYR A 141 -16.87 1.21 -8.14
C TYR A 141 -15.54 1.02 -7.42
N VAL A 142 -14.68 0.10 -7.88
CA VAL A 142 -13.43 -0.26 -7.20
C VAL A 142 -12.20 0.05 -8.04
N LEU A 143 -11.03 0.03 -7.39
CA LEU A 143 -9.74 -0.06 -8.05
C LEU A 143 -9.17 -1.45 -7.80
N VAL A 144 -8.36 -1.94 -8.74
CA VAL A 144 -7.65 -3.21 -8.58
C VAL A 144 -6.17 -3.00 -8.83
N TYR A 145 -5.35 -3.52 -7.92
CA TYR A 145 -3.90 -3.46 -7.98
C TYR A 145 -3.29 -4.85 -8.06
N ARG A 146 -2.12 -4.91 -8.70
CA ARG A 146 -1.26 -6.10 -8.76
C ARG A 146 0.13 -5.73 -8.26
N ASP A 147 0.73 -6.60 -7.46
CA ASP A 147 2.11 -6.40 -7.03
C ASP A 147 3.09 -6.63 -8.19
N SER A 148 4.19 -5.89 -8.19
CA SER A 148 5.28 -6.07 -9.14
C SER A 148 6.64 -5.77 -8.49
N PRO A 149 7.75 -6.20 -9.10
CA PRO A 149 9.09 -5.86 -8.61
C PRO A 149 9.36 -4.34 -8.48
N ASN A 150 8.55 -3.50 -9.15
CA ASN A 150 8.69 -2.05 -9.19
C ASN A 150 7.67 -1.30 -8.33
N GLY A 151 6.86 -2.02 -7.54
CA GLY A 151 5.76 -1.49 -6.72
C GLY A 151 4.39 -1.97 -7.21
N TRP A 152 3.34 -1.58 -6.49
CA TRP A 152 1.96 -1.89 -6.87
C TRP A 152 1.55 -1.16 -8.13
N ILE A 153 0.97 -1.90 -9.07
CA ILE A 153 0.48 -1.39 -10.36
C ILE A 153 -1.05 -1.40 -10.33
N CYS A 154 -1.66 -0.26 -10.65
CA CYS A 154 -3.10 -0.20 -10.85
C CYS A 154 -3.47 -0.90 -12.16
N THR A 155 -4.24 -1.99 -12.11
CA THR A 155 -4.65 -2.75 -13.30
C THR A 155 -6.07 -2.42 -13.77
N GLU A 156 -6.90 -1.92 -12.86
CA GLU A 156 -8.29 -1.57 -13.15
C GLU A 156 -8.71 -0.33 -12.36
N VAL A 157 -9.46 0.54 -13.02
CA VAL A 157 -10.07 1.73 -12.42
C VAL A 157 -11.55 1.73 -12.80
N GLY A 158 -12.42 1.59 -11.80
CA GLY A 158 -13.86 1.67 -11.98
C GLY A 158 -14.32 3.07 -12.36
N GLU A 159 -15.14 3.18 -13.39
CA GLU A 159 -15.66 4.46 -13.92
C GLU A 159 -16.54 5.25 -12.93
N LYS A 160 -17.11 4.57 -11.93
CA LYS A 160 -17.93 5.13 -10.86
C LYS A 160 -17.21 5.14 -9.50
N SER A 161 -15.94 4.73 -9.46
CA SER A 161 -15.15 4.72 -8.22
C SER A 161 -14.94 6.14 -7.69
N PHE A 162 -14.68 6.24 -6.38
CA PHE A 162 -14.33 7.50 -5.74
C PHE A 162 -13.16 8.19 -6.44
N TYR A 163 -12.14 7.42 -6.85
CA TYR A 163 -10.97 7.94 -7.56
C TYR A 163 -11.35 8.61 -8.89
N THR A 164 -12.26 7.99 -9.65
CA THR A 164 -12.78 8.57 -10.89
C THR A 164 -13.62 9.82 -10.65
N GLN A 165 -14.42 9.85 -9.58
CA GLN A 165 -15.16 11.06 -9.19
C GLN A 165 -14.22 12.21 -8.78
N TRP A 166 -13.08 11.88 -8.16
CA TRP A 166 -12.10 12.87 -7.72
C TRP A 166 -11.31 13.48 -8.89
N TRP A 167 -10.81 12.63 -9.80
CA TRP A 167 -9.87 13.04 -10.88
C TRP A 167 -10.51 13.25 -12.25
N GLY A 168 -11.76 12.82 -12.42
CA GLY A 168 -12.40 12.68 -13.73
C GLY A 168 -11.92 11.45 -14.50
N TRP A 169 -12.78 10.94 -15.38
CA TRP A 169 -12.58 9.66 -16.07
C TRP A 169 -11.30 9.59 -16.90
N THR A 170 -11.01 10.61 -17.71
CA THR A 170 -9.84 10.64 -18.60
C THR A 170 -8.53 10.51 -17.82
N ASN A 171 -8.40 11.25 -16.71
CA ASN A 171 -7.22 11.22 -15.87
C ASN A 171 -7.15 9.92 -15.08
N ALA A 172 -8.26 9.47 -14.51
CA ALA A 172 -8.32 8.25 -13.72
C ALA A 172 -7.92 7.01 -14.55
N ARG A 173 -8.37 6.94 -15.81
CA ARG A 173 -8.00 5.86 -16.73
C ARG A 173 -6.51 5.85 -17.07
N SER A 174 -5.85 7.01 -17.03
CA SER A 174 -4.41 7.13 -17.27
C SER A 174 -3.55 6.53 -16.14
N SER A 175 -4.15 6.21 -14.98
CA SER A 175 -3.48 5.50 -13.89
C SER A 175 -3.31 4.01 -14.14
N ILE A 176 -4.04 3.42 -15.09
CA ILE A 176 -3.90 2.00 -15.44
C ILE A 176 -2.48 1.74 -15.97
N GLY A 177 -1.80 0.77 -15.39
CA GLY A 177 -0.40 0.43 -15.70
C GLY A 177 0.64 1.31 -15.02
N ARG A 178 0.25 2.34 -14.25
CA ARG A 178 1.19 3.18 -13.51
C ARG A 178 1.47 2.63 -12.10
N PRO A 179 2.73 2.66 -11.63
CA PRO A 179 3.07 2.40 -10.23
C PRO A 179 2.50 3.45 -9.25
N LEU A 180 2.20 3.03 -8.01
CA LEU A 180 1.69 3.91 -6.96
C LEU A 180 2.61 5.10 -6.63
N LYS A 181 3.94 4.93 -6.65
CA LYS A 181 4.89 6.06 -6.43
C LYS A 181 4.75 7.24 -7.38
N LEU A 182 4.07 7.07 -8.51
CA LEU A 182 3.79 8.15 -9.46
C LEU A 182 2.47 8.87 -9.17
N PHE A 183 1.75 8.48 -8.12
CA PHE A 183 0.55 9.16 -7.66
C PHE A 183 0.93 10.39 -6.82
N PRO A 184 0.02 11.38 -6.71
CA PRO A 184 0.21 12.53 -5.82
C PRO A 184 0.50 12.06 -4.38
N GLY A 185 1.59 12.54 -3.78
CA GLY A 185 2.12 12.08 -2.49
C GLY A 185 3.48 11.38 -2.56
N GLY A 186 3.95 11.01 -3.76
CA GLY A 186 5.32 10.56 -3.99
C GLY A 186 5.70 9.21 -3.36
N PRO A 187 7.01 8.90 -3.25
CA PRO A 187 7.51 7.64 -2.69
C PRO A 187 7.07 7.38 -1.24
N GLU A 188 6.94 8.44 -0.44
CA GLU A 188 6.50 8.36 0.95
C GLU A 188 5.06 7.83 1.04
N PHE A 189 4.16 8.32 0.18
CA PHE A 189 2.79 7.82 0.08
C PHE A 189 2.72 6.34 -0.31
N GLU A 190 3.54 5.89 -1.28
CA GLU A 190 3.64 4.48 -1.64
C GLU A 190 4.09 3.62 -0.43
N ASN A 191 5.10 4.09 0.30
CA ASN A 191 5.61 3.38 1.49
C ASN A 191 4.53 3.24 2.57
N MET A 192 3.68 4.24 2.77
CA MET A 192 2.58 4.16 3.72
C MET A 192 1.49 3.20 3.27
N LEU A 193 1.14 3.20 1.98
CA LEU A 193 0.15 2.27 1.41
C LEU A 193 0.63 0.82 1.33
N ASN A 194 1.94 0.60 1.27
CA ASN A 194 2.50 -0.75 1.23
C ASN A 194 2.10 -1.60 2.45
N PHE A 195 1.99 -1.02 3.64
CA PHE A 195 1.65 -1.77 4.86
C PHE A 195 0.28 -2.43 4.78
N PRO A 196 -0.82 -1.68 4.61
CA PRO A 196 -2.15 -2.27 4.54
C PRO A 196 -2.27 -3.21 3.32
N PHE A 197 -1.58 -2.91 2.21
CA PHE A 197 -1.65 -3.72 0.99
C PHE A 197 -0.97 -5.08 1.19
N ARG A 198 0.23 -5.10 1.78
CA ARG A 198 0.98 -6.32 2.12
C ARG A 198 0.30 -7.14 3.19
N GLU A 199 -0.37 -6.51 4.16
CA GLU A 199 -1.15 -7.22 5.16
C GLU A 199 -2.33 -7.98 4.55
N VAL A 200 -3.07 -7.35 3.64
CA VAL A 200 -4.18 -8.01 2.92
C VAL A 200 -3.67 -9.12 2.01
N GLU A 201 -2.53 -8.92 1.34
CA GLU A 201 -1.86 -9.96 0.57
C GLU A 201 -1.46 -11.17 1.43
N ALA A 202 -0.82 -10.93 2.58
CA ALA A 202 -0.38 -12.00 3.47
C ALA A 202 -1.54 -12.77 4.12
N THR A 203 -2.62 -12.08 4.49
CA THR A 203 -3.76 -12.69 5.18
C THR A 203 -4.79 -13.29 4.22
N CYS A 204 -4.73 -12.95 2.93
CA CYS A 204 -5.80 -13.18 1.96
C CYS A 204 -7.18 -12.70 2.48
N GLY A 205 -7.17 -11.64 3.30
CA GLY A 205 -8.34 -11.21 4.07
C GLY A 205 -8.99 -9.92 3.55
N VAL A 206 -9.70 -9.27 4.47
CA VAL A 206 -10.34 -7.96 4.27
C VAL A 206 -9.88 -7.02 5.37
N ARG A 207 -9.64 -5.77 5.00
CA ARG A 207 -9.20 -4.72 5.92
C ARG A 207 -9.96 -3.43 5.65
N LEU A 208 -10.44 -2.78 6.70
CA LEU A 208 -10.99 -1.44 6.63
C LEU A 208 -9.98 -0.44 7.18
N ASP A 209 -9.70 0.60 6.43
CA ASP A 209 -8.95 1.78 6.87
C ASP A 209 -9.85 3.01 6.84
N GLU A 210 -9.58 3.95 7.73
CA GLU A 210 -9.96 5.36 7.56
C GLU A 210 -8.70 6.17 7.27
N VAL A 211 -8.78 7.04 6.26
CA VAL A 211 -7.67 7.83 5.75
C VAL A 211 -8.07 9.30 5.67
N VAL A 212 -7.19 10.17 6.16
CA VAL A 212 -7.28 11.62 6.08
C VAL A 212 -5.97 12.15 5.49
N THR A 213 -6.06 12.95 4.43
CA THR A 213 -4.90 13.54 3.75
C THR A 213 -5.33 14.74 2.91
N GLN A 214 -4.43 15.29 2.10
CA GLN A 214 -4.71 16.30 1.09
C GLN A 214 -4.24 15.81 -0.27
N ILE A 215 -5.12 15.91 -1.27
CA ILE A 215 -4.81 15.55 -2.65
C ILE A 215 -5.40 16.65 -3.55
N PRO A 216 -4.67 17.13 -4.57
CA PRO A 216 -5.27 18.08 -5.51
C PRO A 216 -6.37 17.43 -6.35
N ARG A 217 -7.29 18.22 -6.89
CA ARG A 217 -8.37 17.73 -7.78
C ARG A 217 -7.98 17.69 -9.26
N GLU A 218 -6.85 18.27 -9.60
CA GLU A 218 -6.28 18.31 -10.94
C GLU A 218 -4.76 18.31 -10.87
N GLU A 219 -4.11 17.95 -11.98
CA GLU A 219 -2.65 17.84 -12.03
C GLU A 219 -2.00 19.21 -11.84
N GLY A 220 -1.14 19.34 -10.83
CA GLY A 220 -0.52 20.60 -10.45
C GLY A 220 -1.41 21.58 -9.68
N GLY A 221 -2.65 21.18 -9.32
CA GLY A 221 -3.54 21.98 -8.50
C GLY A 221 -3.12 22.04 -7.01
N GLU A 222 -3.81 22.88 -6.25
CA GLU A 222 -3.60 23.01 -4.80
C GLU A 222 -4.14 21.78 -4.03
N PRO A 223 -3.49 21.35 -2.94
CA PRO A 223 -3.96 20.23 -2.12
C PRO A 223 -5.34 20.53 -1.51
N VAL A 224 -6.30 19.60 -1.69
CA VAL A 224 -7.63 19.70 -1.10
C VAL A 224 -7.80 18.63 -0.01
N PRO A 225 -8.32 18.99 1.19
CA PRO A 225 -8.62 18.03 2.23
C PRO A 225 -9.50 16.87 1.76
N LEU A 226 -9.14 15.67 2.18
CA LEU A 226 -9.75 14.43 1.77
C LEU A 226 -9.84 13.47 2.96
N ALA A 227 -11.06 13.05 3.30
CA ALA A 227 -11.36 12.06 4.33
C ALA A 227 -12.22 10.93 3.75
N TYR A 228 -11.69 9.71 3.76
CA TYR A 228 -12.37 8.54 3.18
C TYR A 228 -12.15 7.28 4.00
N LYS A 229 -13.12 6.36 3.88
CA LYS A 229 -12.94 4.97 4.26
C LYS A 229 -12.44 4.20 3.05
N ARG A 230 -11.57 3.21 3.29
CA ARG A 230 -11.07 2.29 2.27
C ARG A 230 -11.20 0.86 2.74
N LEU A 231 -12.04 0.11 2.05
CA LEU A 231 -12.17 -1.32 2.20
C LEU A 231 -11.22 -2.02 1.21
N LEU A 232 -10.14 -2.59 1.74
CA LEU A 232 -9.20 -3.42 1.01
C LEU A 232 -9.60 -4.87 1.12
N MET A 233 -9.61 -5.58 -0.01
CA MET A 233 -10.03 -6.97 -0.09
C MET A 233 -9.07 -7.77 -0.96
N ALA A 234 -8.68 -8.95 -0.48
CA ALA A 234 -7.89 -9.90 -1.25
C ALA A 234 -8.71 -10.53 -2.37
N GLY A 235 -8.31 -10.32 -3.61
CA GLY A 235 -8.90 -10.90 -4.80
C GLY A 235 -7.95 -11.88 -5.49
N ARG A 236 -8.47 -12.58 -6.50
CA ARG A 236 -7.68 -13.43 -7.41
C ARG A 236 -8.11 -13.19 -8.86
N TYR A 237 -7.11 -13.07 -9.72
CA TYR A 237 -7.29 -13.11 -11.17
C TYR A 237 -7.62 -14.55 -11.64
N PRO A 238 -8.04 -14.74 -12.90
CA PRO A 238 -8.33 -16.07 -13.45
C PRO A 238 -7.15 -17.06 -13.36
N ASP A 239 -5.92 -16.57 -13.46
CA ASP A 239 -4.68 -17.35 -13.31
C ASP A 239 -4.33 -17.67 -11.84
N LYS A 240 -5.23 -17.33 -10.91
CA LYS A 240 -5.08 -17.47 -9.45
C LYS A 240 -4.00 -16.59 -8.82
N SER A 241 -3.37 -15.69 -9.59
CA SER A 241 -2.49 -14.67 -9.02
C SER A 241 -3.29 -13.69 -8.14
N PHE A 242 -2.61 -13.14 -7.13
CA PHE A 242 -3.21 -12.20 -6.19
C PHE A 242 -3.63 -10.89 -6.88
N ALA A 243 -4.78 -10.38 -6.47
CA ALA A 243 -5.27 -9.05 -6.80
C ALA A 243 -5.61 -8.32 -5.50
N LEU A 244 -5.27 -7.04 -5.38
CA LEU A 244 -5.75 -6.22 -4.28
C LEU A 244 -6.91 -5.36 -4.78
N ILE A 245 -8.09 -5.51 -4.20
CA ILE A 245 -9.27 -4.73 -4.55
C ILE A 245 -9.44 -3.62 -3.51
N ALA A 246 -9.63 -2.38 -3.96
CA ALA A 246 -9.89 -1.23 -3.10
C ALA A 246 -11.25 -0.60 -3.43
N ALA A 247 -12.18 -0.70 -2.49
CA ALA A 247 -13.42 0.07 -2.48
C ALA A 247 -13.24 1.29 -1.58
N VAL A 248 -13.46 2.48 -2.13
CA VAL A 248 -13.26 3.76 -1.42
C VAL A 248 -14.54 4.56 -1.46
N ASP A 249 -14.91 5.14 -0.32
CA ASP A 249 -16.04 6.06 -0.22
C ASP A 249 -15.78 7.12 0.85
N ARG A 250 -16.51 8.24 0.75
CA ARG A 250 -16.38 9.38 1.67
C ARG A 250 -16.62 8.94 3.12
N SER A 251 -15.79 9.42 4.05
CA SER A 251 -16.06 9.27 5.47
C SER A 251 -17.27 10.12 5.90
N THR A 252 -18.04 9.63 6.87
CA THR A 252 -19.12 10.36 7.52
C THR A 252 -18.72 10.95 8.88
N SER A 253 -17.58 10.51 9.41
CA SER A 253 -16.97 10.86 10.70
C SER A 253 -15.47 10.55 10.63
N VAL A 254 -14.59 11.24 11.35
CA VAL A 254 -13.17 10.86 11.43
C VAL A 254 -12.90 10.08 12.72
N ASN A 255 -12.56 8.78 12.59
CA ASN A 255 -12.20 7.89 13.70
C ASN A 255 -10.69 7.59 13.72
N ILE A 256 -9.86 8.60 13.48
CA ILE A 256 -8.41 8.49 13.53
C ILE A 256 -7.92 9.19 14.79
N ALA A 257 -7.21 8.45 15.65
CA ALA A 257 -6.71 9.00 16.90
C ALA A 257 -5.84 10.25 16.65
N GLY A 258 -6.19 11.35 17.32
CA GLY A 258 -5.48 12.62 17.23
C GLY A 258 -5.72 13.43 15.96
N VAL A 259 -6.73 13.08 15.15
CA VAL A 259 -7.14 13.85 13.98
C VAL A 259 -8.57 14.35 14.21
N ASP A 260 -8.82 15.63 13.95
CA ASP A 260 -10.15 16.23 14.09
C ASP A 260 -10.97 16.18 12.78
N ASP A 261 -12.26 16.55 12.88
CA ASP A 261 -13.19 16.55 11.74
C ASP A 261 -13.03 17.75 10.77
N SER A 262 -11.99 18.60 10.90
CA SER A 262 -11.76 19.74 9.98
C SER A 262 -11.68 19.28 8.53
N PHE A 263 -10.92 18.23 8.25
CA PHE A 263 -10.77 17.66 6.92
C PHE A 263 -12.11 17.27 6.31
N LEU A 264 -13.03 16.70 7.10
CA LEU A 264 -14.34 16.30 6.61
C LEU A 264 -15.23 17.51 6.27
N ARG A 265 -15.11 18.60 7.05
CA ARG A 265 -15.85 19.86 6.83
C ARG A 265 -15.36 20.62 5.60
N GLU A 266 -14.06 20.57 5.34
CA GLU A 266 -13.42 21.26 4.21
C GLU A 266 -13.44 20.43 2.92
N MET A 267 -13.57 19.11 3.03
CA MET A 267 -13.65 18.21 1.89
C MET A 267 -14.93 18.48 1.05
N PRO A 268 -14.81 18.71 -0.27
CA PRO A 268 -15.93 18.99 -1.16
C PRO A 268 -17.07 17.97 -1.07
N LEU A 269 -18.33 18.41 -1.00
CA LEU A 269 -19.50 17.54 -0.78
C LEU A 269 -19.82 16.58 -1.94
N ASP A 270 -19.36 16.91 -3.14
CA ASP A 270 -19.50 16.11 -4.35
C ASP A 270 -18.51 14.93 -4.39
N ALA A 271 -17.44 14.98 -3.59
CA ALA A 271 -16.48 13.89 -3.46
C ALA A 271 -17.08 12.76 -2.61
N LYS A 272 -17.92 11.95 -3.26
CA LYS A 272 -18.54 10.73 -2.72
C LYS A 272 -18.94 9.81 -3.87
N VAL A 273 -19.11 8.52 -3.59
CA VAL A 273 -19.61 7.58 -4.59
C VAL A 273 -21.13 7.67 -4.66
N THR A 274 -21.68 7.82 -5.87
CA THR A 274 -23.11 7.62 -6.12
C THR A 274 -23.36 6.15 -6.43
N PHE A 275 -23.80 5.40 -5.42
CA PHE A 275 -24.03 3.96 -5.52
C PHE A 275 -25.50 3.67 -5.81
N ALA A 276 -25.76 2.83 -6.83
CA ALA A 276 -27.11 2.62 -7.35
C ALA A 276 -27.87 1.44 -6.71
N GLY A 277 -27.19 0.60 -5.91
CA GLY A 277 -27.79 -0.61 -5.32
C GLY A 277 -27.91 -1.77 -6.29
#